data_AF-A0A959G8I4-F1
#
_entry.id   AF-A0A959G8I4-F1
#
_cell.length_a   1.000
_cell.length_b   1.000
_cell.length_c   1.000
_cell.angle_alpha   90.00
_cell.angle_beta   90.00
_cell.angle_gamma   90.00
#
_symmetry.space_group_name_H-M   'P 1'
#
loop_
_entity.id
_entity.type
_entity.pdbx_description
1 polymer ?
#
loop_
_entity_poly.entity_id
_entity_poly.type
_entity_poly.pdbx_seq_one_letter_code
_entity_poly.pdbx_strand_id
1 'polypeptide(L)'
;MNTLFEVLKDQVGDQLVGQLSQQIGAEPEQTETAIQTAFGAIMSGLSRNIVSGQGAESFLGALQRDHDGSVLDNIGSYLGGNMQPANPSMLNGAGILNHILGGNQNSIIDAVAKMSGLDKSKTGKLLITLAPVIMGLLGKMKNTNNISNNSLLDLIFKSGQPQEEKPHGGLMGVFGGLLDRDGDGSYMDDILSMGAKSILGGLFK
;
A
#
# COMPACT_ATOMS: atom_id res chain seq x y z
N MET A 1 5.33 2.02 17.04
CA MET A 1 6.26 1.93 15.89
C MET A 1 5.54 2.62 14.76
N ASN A 2 6.14 3.63 14.15
CA ASN A 2 5.45 4.38 13.10
C ASN A 2 5.39 3.52 11.83
N THR A 3 4.22 3.49 11.18
CA THR A 3 4.09 2.85 9.87
C THR A 3 4.84 3.66 8.81
N LEU A 4 5.23 3.04 7.69
CA LEU A 4 5.88 3.79 6.60
C LEU A 4 4.96 4.90 6.05
N PHE A 5 3.65 4.71 6.14
CA PHE A 5 2.67 5.73 5.79
C PHE A 5 2.69 6.91 6.78
N GLU A 6 2.78 6.66 8.08
CA GLU A 6 2.95 7.73 9.08
C GLU A 6 4.23 8.52 8.82
N VAL A 7 5.35 7.84 8.52
CA VAL A 7 6.60 8.53 8.18
C VAL A 7 6.44 9.41 6.93
N LEU A 8 5.70 8.93 5.91
CA LEU A 8 5.38 9.74 4.73
C LEU A 8 4.54 10.97 5.10
N LYS A 9 3.50 10.78 5.92
CA LYS A 9 2.60 11.86 6.37
C LYS A 9 3.37 12.91 7.18
N ASP A 10 4.23 12.47 8.10
CA ASP A 10 5.03 13.34 8.96
C ASP A 10 6.06 14.16 8.17
N GLN A 11 6.66 13.59 7.13
CA GLN A 11 7.70 14.28 6.35
C GLN A 11 7.14 15.24 5.30
N VAL A 12 6.10 14.82 4.58
CA VAL A 12 5.62 15.54 3.38
C VAL A 12 4.11 15.51 3.20
N GLY A 13 3.34 14.99 4.15
CA GLY A 13 1.91 14.68 3.99
C GLY A 13 1.06 15.86 3.55
N ASP A 14 1.07 16.96 4.31
CA ASP A 14 0.21 18.12 4.03
C ASP A 14 0.53 18.76 2.68
N GLN A 15 1.82 18.87 2.35
CA GLN A 15 2.26 19.41 1.08
C GLN A 15 1.89 18.48 -0.09
N LEU A 16 2.08 17.17 0.10
CA LEU A 16 1.75 16.15 -0.89
C LEU A 16 0.25 16.14 -1.20
N VAL A 17 -0.60 16.15 -0.18
CA VAL A 17 -2.06 16.20 -0.32
C VAL A 17 -2.48 17.49 -1.03
N GLY A 18 -2.00 18.65 -0.56
CA GLY A 18 -2.37 19.94 -1.14
C GLY A 18 -1.97 20.08 -2.61
N GLN A 19 -0.73 19.74 -2.95
CA GLN A 19 -0.24 19.87 -4.33
C GLN A 19 -0.84 18.83 -5.27
N LEU A 20 -1.01 17.58 -4.84
CA LEU A 20 -1.67 16.56 -5.65
C LEU A 20 -3.15 16.89 -5.88
N SER A 21 -3.86 17.35 -4.85
CA SER A 21 -5.26 17.79 -4.95
C SER A 21 -5.41 18.86 -6.05
N GLN A 22 -4.53 19.86 -6.05
CA GLN A 22 -4.50 20.89 -7.08
C GLN A 22 -4.17 20.33 -8.47
N GLN A 23 -3.16 19.46 -8.56
CA GLN A 23 -2.68 18.93 -9.84
C GLN A 23 -3.71 18.01 -10.52
N ILE A 24 -4.44 17.20 -9.74
CA ILE A 24 -5.45 16.27 -10.26
C ILE A 24 -6.86 16.88 -10.26
N GLY A 25 -7.05 18.05 -9.65
CA GLY A 25 -8.34 18.73 -9.53
C GLY A 25 -9.35 17.92 -8.72
N ALA A 26 -8.97 17.47 -7.53
CA ALA A 26 -9.81 16.72 -6.60
C ALA A 26 -9.80 17.32 -5.21
N GLU A 27 -10.81 17.02 -4.40
CA GLU A 27 -10.87 17.48 -3.02
C GLU A 27 -9.70 16.91 -2.18
N PRO A 28 -9.18 17.65 -1.18
CA PRO A 28 -8.10 17.17 -0.32
C PRO A 28 -8.42 15.83 0.36
N GLU A 29 -9.65 15.63 0.82
CA GLU A 29 -10.09 14.40 1.49
C GLU A 29 -10.05 13.18 0.55
N GLN A 30 -10.54 13.35 -0.69
CA GLN A 30 -10.47 12.32 -1.73
C GLN A 30 -9.01 12.01 -2.09
N THR A 31 -8.18 13.05 -2.14
CA THR A 31 -6.75 12.94 -2.44
C THR A 31 -6.01 12.19 -1.34
N GLU A 32 -6.26 12.49 -0.06
CA GLU A 32 -5.66 11.79 1.08
C GLU A 32 -6.06 10.30 1.08
N THR A 33 -7.34 10.01 0.89
CA THR A 33 -7.84 8.62 0.76
C THR A 33 -7.17 7.87 -0.39
N ALA A 34 -7.01 8.54 -1.54
CA ALA A 34 -6.32 7.97 -2.70
C ALA A 34 -4.85 7.71 -2.41
N ILE A 35 -4.14 8.63 -1.75
CA ILE A 35 -2.73 8.47 -1.37
C ILE A 35 -2.57 7.29 -0.42
N GLN A 36 -3.40 7.18 0.63
CA GLN A 36 -3.34 6.07 1.58
C GLN A 36 -3.56 4.72 0.89
N THR A 37 -4.57 4.64 0.02
CA THR A 37 -4.88 3.42 -0.72
C THR A 37 -3.77 3.05 -1.70
N ALA A 38 -3.30 4.03 -2.47
CA ALA A 38 -2.22 3.85 -3.43
C ALA A 38 -0.92 3.43 -2.74
N PHE A 39 -0.62 4.02 -1.58
CA PHE A 39 0.53 3.65 -0.77
C PHE A 39 0.49 2.18 -0.39
N GLY A 40 -0.62 1.70 0.19
CA GLY A 40 -0.79 0.28 0.54
C GLY A 40 -0.67 -0.64 -0.68
N ALA A 41 -1.27 -0.25 -1.81
CA ALA A 41 -1.20 -1.02 -3.05
C ALA A 41 0.23 -1.13 -3.61
N ILE A 42 1.00 -0.04 -3.57
CA ILE A 42 2.40 -0.01 -3.99
C ILE A 42 3.27 -0.83 -3.03
N MET A 43 3.09 -0.70 -1.72
CA MET A 43 3.80 -1.53 -0.73
C MET A 43 3.49 -3.01 -0.91
N SER A 44 2.23 -3.36 -1.19
CA SER A 44 1.81 -4.74 -1.47
C SER A 44 2.46 -5.28 -2.74
N GLY A 45 2.53 -4.48 -3.81
CA GLY A 45 3.25 -4.83 -5.03
C GLY A 45 4.74 -5.04 -4.80
N LEU A 46 5.39 -4.14 -4.05
CA LEU A 46 6.80 -4.24 -3.68
C LEU A 46 7.06 -5.53 -2.88
N SER A 47 6.27 -5.76 -1.84
CA SER A 47 6.33 -6.96 -1.02
C SER A 47 6.32 -8.22 -1.88
N ARG A 48 5.36 -8.35 -2.82
CA ARG A 48 5.28 -9.50 -3.73
C ARG A 48 6.54 -9.70 -4.57
N ASN A 49 7.10 -8.61 -5.11
CA ASN A 49 8.31 -8.67 -5.94
C ASN A 49 9.58 -8.98 -5.13
N ILE A 50 9.63 -8.58 -3.86
CA ILE A 50 10.77 -8.81 -2.98
C ILE A 50 10.81 -10.28 -2.50
N VAL A 51 9.67 -10.92 -2.24
CA VAL A 51 9.62 -12.36 -1.84
C VAL A 51 10.14 -13.29 -2.94
N SER A 52 10.07 -12.90 -4.21
CA SER A 52 10.48 -13.74 -5.33
C SER A 52 12.00 -13.75 -5.55
N GLY A 53 12.71 -14.76 -4.99
CA GLY A 53 14.10 -15.09 -5.34
C GLY A 53 15.09 -13.93 -5.16
N GLN A 54 15.80 -13.56 -6.23
CA GLN A 54 16.77 -12.44 -6.28
C GLN A 54 16.10 -11.04 -6.26
N GLY A 55 14.77 -10.97 -6.14
CA GLY A 55 14.01 -9.72 -6.21
C GLY A 55 14.39 -8.72 -5.13
N ALA A 56 14.72 -9.19 -3.92
CA ALA A 56 15.18 -8.33 -2.83
C ALA A 56 16.51 -7.62 -3.15
N GLU A 57 17.54 -8.33 -3.64
CA GLU A 57 18.81 -7.71 -3.99
C GLU A 57 18.67 -6.76 -5.19
N SER A 58 17.89 -7.17 -6.20
CA SER A 58 17.63 -6.35 -7.38
C SER A 58 16.91 -5.04 -7.01
N PHE A 59 15.89 -5.14 -6.14
CA PHE A 59 15.20 -3.98 -5.58
C PHE A 59 16.14 -3.09 -4.78
N LEU A 60 16.92 -3.63 -3.85
CA LEU A 60 17.84 -2.86 -3.01
C LEU A 60 18.93 -2.15 -3.82
N GLY A 61 19.39 -2.79 -4.90
CA GLY A 61 20.35 -2.22 -5.85
C GLY A 61 19.73 -1.10 -6.69
N ALA A 62 18.51 -1.29 -7.20
CA ALA A 62 17.79 -0.25 -7.92
C ALA A 62 17.45 0.94 -7.01
N LEU A 63 16.99 0.67 -5.79
CA LEU A 63 16.74 1.69 -4.78
C LEU A 63 18.00 2.53 -4.51
N GLN A 64 19.15 1.90 -4.33
CA GLN A 64 20.42 2.61 -4.10
C GLN A 64 20.88 3.46 -5.27
N ARG A 65 20.67 2.96 -6.50
CA ARG A 65 21.15 3.61 -7.73
C ARG A 65 20.25 4.75 -8.18
N ASP A 66 18.94 4.58 -8.01
CA ASP A 66 17.94 5.42 -8.67
C ASP A 66 17.14 6.29 -7.69
N HIS A 67 17.11 5.97 -6.40
CA HIS A 67 16.26 6.63 -5.41
C HIS A 67 17.00 6.87 -4.09
N ASP A 68 17.74 7.97 -4.01
CA ASP A 68 18.53 8.33 -2.83
C ASP A 68 17.76 9.12 -1.75
N GLY A 69 16.57 9.61 -2.10
CA GLY A 69 15.73 10.45 -1.23
C GLY A 69 15.68 11.92 -1.59
N SER A 70 16.51 12.39 -2.54
CA SER A 70 16.59 13.80 -2.95
C SER A 70 15.28 14.37 -3.49
N VAL A 71 14.38 13.51 -3.99
CA VAL A 71 13.02 13.89 -4.39
C VAL A 71 12.22 14.49 -3.22
N LEU A 72 12.45 14.01 -1.99
CA LEU A 72 11.75 14.50 -0.80
C LEU A 72 12.31 15.84 -0.33
N ASP A 73 13.61 16.08 -0.51
CA ASP A 73 14.27 17.33 -0.10
C ASP A 73 13.76 18.53 -0.91
N ASN A 74 13.24 18.26 -2.12
CA ASN A 74 12.70 19.27 -3.03
C ASN A 74 11.31 18.87 -3.55
N ILE A 75 10.47 18.30 -2.67
CA ILE A 75 9.18 17.73 -3.05
C ILE A 75 8.26 18.76 -3.73
N GLY A 76 8.36 20.04 -3.37
CA GLY A 76 7.61 21.11 -4.02
C GLY A 76 8.00 21.34 -5.47
N SER A 77 9.29 21.27 -5.79
CA SER A 77 9.78 21.35 -7.16
C SER A 77 9.33 20.13 -7.97
N TYR A 78 9.31 18.95 -7.35
CA TYR A 78 8.85 17.72 -8.01
C TYR A 78 7.36 17.79 -8.34
N LEU A 79 6.51 18.06 -7.35
CA LEU A 79 5.05 18.11 -7.54
C LEU A 79 4.63 19.29 -8.42
N GLY A 80 5.41 20.37 -8.43
CA GLY A 80 5.26 21.49 -9.38
C GLY A 80 5.76 21.21 -10.80
N GLY A 81 6.37 20.04 -11.06
CA GLY A 81 6.90 19.67 -12.38
C GLY A 81 8.19 20.39 -12.80
N ASN A 82 8.86 21.05 -11.84
CA ASN A 82 10.06 21.87 -12.07
C ASN A 82 11.36 21.19 -11.62
N MET A 83 11.28 19.94 -11.14
CA MET A 83 12.45 19.19 -10.71
C MET A 83 13.21 18.64 -11.91
N GLN A 84 14.49 18.99 -12.01
CA GLN A 84 15.43 18.31 -12.89
C GLN A 84 16.14 17.21 -12.08
N PRO A 85 15.86 15.92 -12.33
CA PRO A 85 16.53 14.87 -11.59
C PRO A 85 17.97 14.68 -12.09
N ALA A 86 18.87 14.33 -11.18
CA ALA A 86 20.22 13.89 -11.54
C ALA A 86 20.19 12.54 -12.30
N ASN A 87 19.16 11.73 -12.06
CA ASN A 87 18.92 10.45 -12.74
C ASN A 87 17.46 10.40 -13.25
N PRO A 88 17.20 10.27 -14.56
CA PRO A 88 15.85 10.18 -15.11
C PRO A 88 14.99 9.06 -14.51
N SER A 89 15.60 7.94 -14.12
CA SER A 89 14.91 6.81 -13.50
C SER A 89 14.25 7.19 -12.17
N MET A 90 14.80 8.18 -11.47
CA MET A 90 14.28 8.66 -10.19
C MET A 90 12.83 9.14 -10.30
N LEU A 91 12.48 9.83 -11.39
CA LEU A 91 11.15 10.41 -11.60
C LEU A 91 10.28 9.60 -12.58
N ASN A 92 10.75 8.44 -13.04
CA ASN A 92 10.01 7.60 -13.98
C ASN A 92 8.89 6.82 -13.28
N GLY A 93 7.87 7.53 -12.78
CA GLY A 93 6.76 6.94 -12.04
C GLY A 93 6.03 5.83 -12.78
N ALA A 94 5.84 5.98 -14.10
CA ALA A 94 5.21 4.94 -14.92
C ALA A 94 6.08 3.67 -14.99
N GLY A 95 7.39 3.80 -15.18
CA GLY A 95 8.32 2.66 -15.16
C GLY A 95 8.39 1.97 -13.80
N ILE A 96 8.40 2.76 -12.71
CA ILE A 96 8.36 2.25 -11.34
C ILE A 96 7.08 1.44 -11.12
N LEU A 97 5.90 2.00 -11.43
CA LEU A 97 4.63 1.28 -11.28
C LEU A 97 4.57 0.03 -12.14
N ASN A 98 5.05 0.07 -13.38
CA ASN A 98 5.09 -1.12 -14.23
C ASN A 98 5.94 -2.23 -13.61
N HIS A 99 7.07 -1.87 -12.98
CA HIS A 99 7.91 -2.87 -12.30
C HIS A 99 7.25 -3.39 -11.01
N ILE A 100 6.66 -2.52 -10.20
CA ILE A 100 6.08 -2.87 -8.90
C ILE A 100 4.75 -3.62 -9.04
N LEU A 101 3.86 -3.14 -9.91
CA LEU A 101 2.50 -3.63 -10.05
C LEU A 101 2.34 -4.63 -11.20
N GLY A 102 3.21 -4.57 -12.21
CA GLY A 102 3.15 -5.42 -13.39
C GLY A 102 1.76 -5.38 -14.04
N GLY A 103 1.21 -6.57 -14.32
CA GLY A 103 -0.12 -6.72 -14.91
C GLY A 103 -1.30 -6.25 -14.04
N ASN A 104 -1.07 -5.90 -12.77
CA ASN A 104 -2.14 -5.51 -11.85
C ASN A 104 -2.44 -4.00 -11.84
N GLN A 105 -1.74 -3.21 -12.65
CA GLN A 105 -1.86 -1.75 -12.62
C GLN A 105 -3.30 -1.27 -12.83
N ASN A 106 -4.05 -1.86 -13.78
CA ASN A 106 -5.45 -1.50 -14.02
C ASN A 106 -6.35 -1.85 -12.83
N SER A 107 -6.16 -3.03 -12.23
CA SER A 107 -6.92 -3.45 -11.04
C SER A 107 -6.68 -2.52 -9.85
N ILE A 108 -5.45 -2.03 -9.69
CA ILE A 108 -5.09 -1.08 -8.63
C ILE A 108 -5.67 0.30 -8.92
N ILE A 109 -5.62 0.77 -10.16
CA ILE A 109 -6.29 2.02 -10.56
C ILE A 109 -7.78 1.92 -10.22
N ASP A 110 -8.42 0.81 -10.54
CA ASP A 110 -9.85 0.61 -10.28
C ASP A 110 -10.18 0.56 -8.79
N ALA A 111 -9.35 -0.13 -8.00
CA ALA A 111 -9.52 -0.20 -6.55
C ALA A 111 -9.34 1.18 -5.89
N VAL A 112 -8.27 1.90 -6.23
CA VAL A 112 -8.01 3.24 -5.68
C VAL A 112 -9.12 4.21 -6.09
N ALA A 113 -9.51 4.23 -7.37
CA ALA A 113 -10.60 5.05 -7.88
C ALA A 113 -11.91 4.80 -7.13
N LYS A 114 -12.26 3.53 -6.90
CA LYS A 114 -13.47 3.15 -6.18
C LYS A 114 -13.44 3.61 -4.72
N MET A 115 -12.30 3.46 -4.03
CA MET A 115 -12.22 3.80 -2.61
C MET A 115 -12.12 5.31 -2.36
N SER A 116 -11.43 6.05 -3.23
CA SER A 116 -11.26 7.49 -3.08
C SER A 116 -12.36 8.32 -3.76
N GLY A 117 -13.21 7.70 -4.58
CA GLY A 117 -14.19 8.39 -5.42
C GLY A 117 -13.58 9.21 -6.55
N LEU A 118 -12.30 8.98 -6.90
CA LEU A 118 -11.65 9.60 -8.04
C LEU A 118 -11.98 8.86 -9.33
N ASP A 119 -11.94 9.55 -10.47
CA ASP A 119 -11.95 8.88 -11.75
C ASP A 119 -10.60 8.20 -12.05
N LYS A 120 -10.61 7.22 -12.96
CA LYS A 120 -9.43 6.42 -13.30
C LYS A 120 -8.26 7.26 -13.84
N SER A 121 -8.53 8.35 -14.54
CA SER A 121 -7.50 9.22 -15.10
C SER A 121 -6.79 9.99 -13.99
N LYS A 122 -7.54 10.59 -13.05
CA LYS A 122 -6.97 11.24 -11.86
C LYS A 122 -6.19 10.26 -11.00
N THR A 123 -6.73 9.06 -10.78
CA THR A 123 -6.06 8.00 -10.03
C THR A 123 -4.75 7.56 -10.69
N GLY A 124 -4.75 7.38 -12.01
CA GLY A 124 -3.52 7.03 -12.75
C GLY A 124 -2.44 8.10 -12.61
N LYS A 125 -2.80 9.38 -12.72
CA LYS A 125 -1.87 10.50 -12.49
C LYS A 125 -1.33 10.49 -11.06
N LEU A 126 -2.20 10.31 -10.08
CA LEU A 126 -1.80 10.23 -8.67
C LEU A 126 -0.81 9.10 -8.42
N LEU A 127 -1.07 7.90 -8.93
CA LEU A 127 -0.16 6.75 -8.78
C LEU A 127 1.21 7.03 -9.40
N ILE A 128 1.25 7.60 -10.61
CA ILE A 128 2.50 7.93 -11.32
C ILE A 128 3.30 8.95 -10.52
N THR A 129 2.65 9.98 -9.99
CA THR A 129 3.33 11.00 -9.19
C THR A 129 3.77 10.46 -7.83
N LEU A 130 2.98 9.60 -7.20
CA LEU A 130 3.25 9.08 -5.85
C LEU A 130 4.38 8.04 -5.84
N ALA A 131 4.55 7.25 -6.90
CA ALA A 131 5.54 6.18 -6.94
C ALA A 131 6.99 6.67 -6.70
N PRO A 132 7.50 7.72 -7.36
CA PRO A 132 8.80 8.32 -7.04
C PRO A 132 8.93 8.81 -5.61
N VAL A 133 7.87 9.37 -5.03
CA VAL A 133 7.86 9.88 -3.64
C VAL A 133 8.06 8.73 -2.65
N ILE A 134 7.32 7.64 -2.84
CA ILE A 134 7.44 6.43 -2.03
C ILE A 134 8.84 5.83 -2.16
N MET A 135 9.36 5.70 -3.38
CA MET A 135 10.71 5.17 -3.60
C MET A 135 11.79 6.08 -2.99
N GLY A 136 11.61 7.39 -3.09
CA GLY A 136 12.45 8.38 -2.42
C GLY A 136 12.44 8.24 -0.91
N LEU A 137 11.27 8.00 -0.30
CA LEU A 137 11.16 7.74 1.14
C LEU A 137 11.94 6.49 1.55
N LEU A 138 11.76 5.38 0.85
CA LEU A 138 12.50 4.13 1.11
C LEU A 138 14.02 4.34 0.96
N GLY A 139 14.43 5.08 -0.08
CA GLY A 139 15.81 5.47 -0.32
C GLY A 139 16.41 6.30 0.80
N LYS A 140 15.70 7.37 1.21
CA LYS A 140 16.09 8.24 2.31
C LYS A 140 16.22 7.47 3.61
N MET A 141 15.27 6.58 3.92
CA MET A 141 15.35 5.73 5.12
C MET A 141 16.57 4.80 5.09
N LYS A 142 16.88 4.19 3.95
CA LYS A 142 18.09 3.38 3.79
C LYS A 142 19.36 4.20 4.07
N ASN A 143 19.43 5.41 3.51
CA ASN A 143 20.64 6.25 3.54
C ASN A 143 20.82 7.00 4.87
N THR A 144 19.76 7.55 5.44
CA THR A 144 19.84 8.45 6.61
C THR A 144 19.76 7.71 7.94
N ASN A 145 18.97 6.63 8.02
CA ASN A 145 18.71 5.96 9.29
C ASN A 145 19.63 4.76 9.55
N ASN A 146 20.63 4.52 8.69
CA ASN A 146 21.49 3.32 8.72
C ASN A 146 20.67 2.01 8.91
N ILE A 147 19.45 1.99 8.37
CA ILE A 147 18.57 0.83 8.49
C ILE A 147 19.16 -0.27 7.64
N SER A 148 19.44 -1.42 8.28
CA SER A 148 19.88 -2.62 7.57
C SER A 148 18.89 -2.99 6.47
N ASN A 149 19.39 -3.51 5.34
CA ASN A 149 18.55 -3.98 4.24
C ASN A 149 17.39 -4.86 4.74
N ASN A 150 17.67 -5.83 5.61
CA ASN A 150 16.65 -6.73 6.17
C ASN A 150 15.54 -5.98 6.94
N SER A 151 15.91 -4.95 7.70
CA SER A 151 14.94 -4.13 8.44
C SER A 151 14.08 -3.28 7.51
N LEU A 152 14.66 -2.75 6.43
CA LEU A 152 13.89 -2.04 5.40
C LEU A 152 12.90 -2.97 4.70
N LEU A 153 13.33 -4.17 4.34
CA LEU A 153 12.46 -5.17 3.73
C LEU A 153 11.31 -5.56 4.67
N ASP A 154 11.58 -5.78 5.96
CA ASP A 154 10.57 -6.04 6.99
C ASP A 154 9.53 -4.91 7.11
N LEU A 155 9.98 -3.64 7.04
CA LEU A 155 9.06 -2.49 7.04
C LEU A 155 8.17 -2.46 5.79
N ILE A 156 8.71 -2.78 4.61
CA ILE A 156 7.94 -2.88 3.37
C ILE A 156 6.92 -4.02 3.47
N PHE A 157 7.33 -5.18 3.99
CA PHE A 157 6.43 -6.32 4.20
C PHE A 157 5.27 -5.95 5.13
N LYS A 158 5.55 -5.32 6.26
CA LYS A 158 4.54 -4.86 7.22
C LYS A 158 3.61 -3.79 6.66
N SER A 159 4.11 -2.93 5.78
CA SER A 159 3.32 -1.86 5.17
C SER A 159 2.51 -2.30 3.95
N GLY A 160 2.88 -3.44 3.33
CA GLY A 160 2.23 -4.02 2.16
C GLY A 160 1.21 -5.11 2.48
N GLN A 161 1.21 -5.61 3.71
CA GLN A 161 0.08 -6.38 4.21
C GLN A 161 -1.09 -5.42 4.45
N PRO A 162 -2.32 -5.78 4.05
CA PRO A 162 -3.47 -5.13 4.64
C PRO A 162 -3.26 -5.23 6.14
N GLN A 163 -3.37 -4.11 6.86
CA GLN A 163 -3.54 -4.22 8.30
C GLN A 163 -4.80 -5.05 8.48
N GLU A 164 -4.62 -6.35 8.73
CA GLU A 164 -5.46 -7.01 9.68
C GLU A 164 -5.32 -6.12 10.91
N GLU A 165 -6.29 -5.22 11.08
CA GLU A 165 -6.68 -4.87 12.42
C GLU A 165 -6.77 -6.21 13.13
N LYS A 166 -5.74 -6.55 13.93
CA LYS A 166 -5.95 -7.45 15.05
C LYS A 166 -7.24 -6.94 15.65
N PRO A 167 -8.33 -7.71 15.67
CA PRO A 167 -9.61 -7.21 16.13
C PRO A 167 -9.37 -6.75 17.56
N HIS A 168 -9.18 -5.44 17.74
CA HIS A 168 -9.19 -4.84 19.04
C HIS A 168 -10.62 -5.03 19.48
N GLY A 169 -10.78 -5.86 20.51
CA GLY A 169 -12.03 -6.45 20.92
C GLY A 169 -13.20 -5.49 20.84
N GLY A 170 -14.20 -5.87 20.06
CA GLY A 170 -15.41 -5.08 19.90
C GLY A 170 -16.08 -5.40 18.59
N LEU A 171 -16.63 -6.61 18.49
CA LEU A 171 -17.76 -7.06 17.66
C LEU A 171 -17.62 -8.54 17.30
N MET A 172 -16.41 -9.07 17.10
CA MET A 172 -16.19 -10.53 17.07
C MET A 172 -16.33 -11.16 18.48
N GLY A 173 -16.01 -10.41 19.55
CA GLY A 173 -16.22 -10.86 20.93
C GLY A 173 -17.68 -10.84 21.42
N VAL A 174 -18.57 -10.08 20.76
CA VAL A 174 -19.99 -10.03 21.15
C VAL A 174 -20.77 -11.18 20.52
N PHE A 175 -20.41 -11.60 19.30
CA PHE A 175 -20.98 -12.79 18.66
C PHE A 175 -20.28 -14.09 19.08
N GLY A 176 -18.98 -14.06 19.40
CA GLY A 176 -18.26 -15.22 19.95
C GLY A 176 -18.63 -15.53 21.42
N GLY A 177 -18.90 -14.51 22.24
CA GLY A 177 -19.26 -14.70 23.66
C GLY A 177 -20.70 -15.11 23.93
N LEU A 178 -21.56 -15.15 22.90
CA LEU A 178 -22.94 -15.63 23.00
C LEU A 178 -23.15 -17.01 22.33
N LEU A 179 -22.16 -17.50 21.57
CA LEU A 179 -22.23 -18.80 20.90
C LEU A 179 -21.32 -19.87 21.53
N ASP A 180 -20.42 -19.50 22.44
CA ASP A 180 -19.53 -20.43 23.16
C ASP A 180 -20.04 -20.66 24.58
N ARG A 181 -21.08 -21.49 24.72
CA ARG A 181 -21.72 -21.78 26.02
C ARG A 181 -21.29 -23.13 26.62
N ASP A 182 -20.51 -23.95 25.92
CA ASP A 182 -20.03 -25.25 26.40
C ASP A 182 -18.51 -25.50 26.23
N GLY A 183 -17.76 -24.60 25.57
CA GLY A 183 -16.31 -24.52 25.73
C GLY A 183 -15.51 -25.70 25.14
N ASP A 184 -15.92 -26.23 23.99
CA ASP A 184 -15.29 -27.42 23.38
C ASP A 184 -14.30 -27.13 22.22
N GLY A 185 -14.20 -25.88 21.77
CA GLY A 185 -13.15 -25.43 20.85
C GLY A 185 -13.17 -26.02 19.43
N SER A 186 -14.32 -26.48 18.92
CA SER A 186 -14.41 -27.20 17.64
C SER A 186 -15.16 -26.44 16.52
N TYR A 187 -14.69 -25.25 16.14
CA TYR A 187 -15.38 -24.41 15.12
C TYR A 187 -15.39 -24.94 13.68
N MET A 188 -14.64 -26.01 13.39
CA MET A 188 -14.55 -26.59 12.04
C MET A 188 -15.69 -27.58 11.76
N ASP A 189 -16.24 -28.23 12.78
CA ASP A 189 -17.20 -29.33 12.60
C ASP A 189 -18.62 -28.82 12.29
N ASP A 190 -19.00 -27.66 12.81
CA ASP A 190 -20.35 -27.11 12.63
C ASP A 190 -20.58 -26.32 11.33
N ILE A 191 -19.52 -25.75 10.73
CA ILE A 191 -19.63 -25.15 9.38
C ILE A 191 -19.75 -26.23 8.30
N LEU A 192 -19.03 -27.36 8.46
CA LEU A 192 -19.15 -28.53 7.60
C LEU A 192 -20.54 -29.17 7.73
N SER A 193 -21.12 -29.19 8.93
CA SER A 193 -22.45 -29.76 9.17
C SER A 193 -23.59 -28.87 8.63
N MET A 194 -23.50 -27.53 8.71
CA MET A 194 -24.50 -26.61 8.13
C MET A 194 -24.52 -26.62 6.59
N GLY A 195 -23.35 -26.76 5.95
CA GLY A 195 -23.23 -26.87 4.49
C GLY A 195 -23.74 -28.21 3.95
N ALA A 196 -23.49 -29.31 4.67
CA ALA A 196 -23.94 -30.63 4.26
C ALA A 196 -25.45 -30.86 4.51
N LYS A 197 -26.04 -30.32 5.59
CA LYS A 197 -27.47 -30.48 5.89
C LYS A 197 -28.40 -29.68 4.98
N SER A 198 -27.96 -28.51 4.48
CA SER A 198 -28.80 -27.68 3.59
C SER A 198 -28.94 -28.25 2.17
N ILE A 199 -28.00 -29.08 1.73
CA ILE A 199 -28.04 -29.69 0.38
C ILE A 199 -28.77 -31.04 0.39
N LEU A 200 -28.81 -31.75 1.52
CA LEU A 200 -29.45 -33.08 1.63
C LEU A 200 -30.87 -33.05 2.21
N GLY A 201 -31.29 -31.99 2.90
CA GLY A 201 -32.62 -31.88 3.51
C GLY A 201 -33.78 -31.61 2.53
N GLY A 202 -33.49 -31.35 1.25
CA GLY A 202 -34.50 -31.05 0.22
C GLY A 202 -34.92 -32.24 -0.66
N LEU A 203 -34.32 -33.43 -0.46
CA LEU A 203 -34.53 -34.59 -1.34
C LEU A 203 -35.32 -35.75 -0.73
N PHE A 204 -35.66 -35.69 0.56
CA PHE A 204 -36.56 -36.67 1.16
C PHE A 204 -37.62 -35.98 2.01
N LYS A 205 -38.85 -36.16 1.53
CA LYS A 205 -40.10 -35.91 2.22
C LYS A 205 -40.30 -36.96 3.32
#